data_AF-A0A352FV11-F1
#
_entry.id   AF-A0A352FV11-F1
#
_cell.length_a   1.000
_cell.length_b   1.000
_cell.length_c   1.000
_cell.angle_alpha   90.00
_cell.angle_beta   90.00
_cell.angle_gamma   90.00
#
_symmetry.space_group_name_H-M   'P 1'
#
loop_
_entity.id
_entity.type
_entity.pdbx_description
1 polymer ?
#
loop_
_entity_poly.entity_id
_entity_poly.type
_entity_poly.pdbx_seq_one_letter_code
_entity_poly.pdbx_strand_id
1 'polypeptide(L)'
;VEWEEQPFEWVRPHRFGVIRRYSRGPMSELRVRVELLPRAVDGNEQSTPGSKLIYEVTATPKNVIGLLAIPIQIGLVSARNFARTIREYDRLARHGRTVANESKQVEFASGGRDRLLALSEKLVALGNDEELVSLLVDHVENADEFSVARMRPYELARRWHKPRRALLSTCLRATRAGILDLQWNL
;
A
#
# COMPACT_ATOMS: atom_id res chain seq x y z
N VAL A 1 -9.90 -22.59 -12.92
CA VAL A 1 -9.02 -23.11 -11.84
C VAL A 1 -9.73 -22.79 -10.55
N GLU A 2 -9.95 -23.77 -9.68
CA GLU A 2 -10.61 -23.58 -8.39
C GLU A 2 -9.59 -23.88 -7.29
N TRP A 3 -9.52 -23.00 -6.29
CA TRP A 3 -8.63 -23.16 -5.14
C TRP A 3 -9.28 -22.67 -3.86
N GLU A 4 -8.85 -23.27 -2.75
CA GLU A 4 -9.09 -22.82 -1.40
C GLU A 4 -7.84 -22.07 -0.91
N GLU A 5 -8.01 -20.83 -0.46
CA GLU A 5 -6.94 -20.02 0.12
C GLU A 5 -6.91 -20.21 1.63
N GLN A 6 -5.78 -20.71 2.15
CA GLN A 6 -5.58 -20.85 3.58
C GLN A 6 -5.31 -19.49 4.23
N PRO A 7 -5.53 -19.34 5.56
CA PRO A 7 -5.23 -18.11 6.27
C PRO A 7 -3.80 -17.62 6.01
N PHE A 8 -3.66 -16.32 5.88
CA PHE A 8 -2.35 -15.70 5.71
C PHE A 8 -1.54 -15.79 6.99
N GLU A 9 -0.26 -16.13 6.85
CA GLU A 9 0.72 -16.03 7.91
C GLU A 9 1.44 -14.68 7.79
N TRP A 10 1.40 -13.83 8.81
CA TRP A 10 2.15 -12.57 8.79
C TRP A 10 2.85 -12.28 10.11
N VAL A 11 4.03 -11.67 9.99
CA VAL A 11 4.75 -11.03 11.09
C VAL A 11 5.17 -9.67 10.58
N ARG A 12 4.52 -8.60 11.03
CA ARG A 12 4.87 -7.26 10.54
C ARG A 12 6.19 -6.79 11.15
N PRO A 13 7.04 -6.06 10.39
CA PRO A 13 7.07 -5.91 8.92
C PRO A 13 7.80 -7.06 8.18
N HIS A 14 8.25 -8.10 8.87
CA HIS A 14 9.25 -9.06 8.42
C HIS A 14 8.78 -10.15 7.46
N ARG A 15 7.57 -10.70 7.61
CA ARG A 15 7.16 -11.93 6.91
C ARG A 15 5.70 -11.91 6.49
N PHE A 16 5.45 -12.49 5.33
CA PHE A 16 4.12 -12.77 4.78
C PHE A 16 4.14 -14.13 4.09
N GLY A 17 3.07 -14.92 4.23
CA GLY A 17 2.95 -16.21 3.59
C GLY A 17 1.50 -16.62 3.36
N VAL A 18 1.28 -17.41 2.31
CA VAL A 18 -0.02 -17.98 1.97
C VAL A 18 0.14 -19.34 1.32
N ILE A 19 -0.82 -20.22 1.58
CA ILE A 19 -0.93 -21.52 0.93
C ILE A 19 -2.26 -21.55 0.19
N ARG A 20 -2.23 -21.94 -1.08
CA ARG A 20 -3.42 -22.19 -1.89
C ARG A 20 -3.47 -23.66 -2.26
N ARG A 21 -4.60 -24.32 -1.96
CA ARG A 21 -4.84 -25.71 -2.29
C ARG A 21 -5.82 -25.79 -3.45
N TYR A 22 -5.44 -26.49 -4.51
CA TYR A 22 -6.20 -26.50 -5.76
C TYR A 22 -7.05 -27.77 -5.87
N SER A 23 -8.37 -27.60 -5.89
CA SER A 23 -9.31 -28.70 -6.17
C SER A 23 -9.27 -29.05 -7.67
N ARG A 24 -9.20 -28.05 -8.55
CA ARG A 24 -9.14 -28.20 -10.01
C ARG A 24 -8.02 -27.38 -10.64
N GLY A 25 -7.15 -28.05 -11.40
CA GLY A 25 -6.09 -27.40 -12.17
C GLY A 25 -4.83 -28.26 -12.31
N PRO A 26 -3.75 -27.70 -12.90
CA PRO A 26 -2.48 -28.39 -13.11
C PRO A 26 -1.63 -28.54 -11.84
N MET A 27 -1.93 -27.76 -10.80
CA MET A 27 -1.26 -27.76 -9.49
C MET A 27 -2.18 -28.36 -8.42
N SER A 28 -1.59 -28.90 -7.36
CA SER A 28 -2.29 -29.34 -6.15
C SER A 28 -2.11 -28.35 -4.99
N GLU A 29 -0.92 -27.77 -4.87
CA GLU A 29 -0.59 -26.76 -3.86
C GLU A 29 0.32 -25.67 -4.46
N LEU A 30 0.06 -24.42 -4.09
CA LEU A 30 0.97 -23.29 -4.28
C LEU A 30 1.24 -22.66 -2.91
N ARG A 31 2.51 -22.52 -2.57
CA ARG A 31 2.97 -21.83 -1.38
C ARG A 31 3.76 -20.61 -1.79
N VAL A 32 3.41 -19.47 -1.22
CA VAL A 32 4.16 -18.22 -1.40
C VAL A 32 4.64 -17.78 -0.03
N ARG A 33 5.92 -17.44 0.07
CA ARG A 33 6.51 -16.84 1.27
C ARG A 33 7.35 -15.65 0.87
N VAL A 34 7.19 -14.56 1.61
CA VAL A 34 7.94 -13.32 1.46
C VAL A 34 8.57 -12.98 2.79
N GLU A 35 9.87 -12.71 2.77
CA GLU A 35 10.63 -12.35 3.96
C GLU A 35 11.52 -11.14 3.68
N LEU A 36 11.54 -10.20 4.63
CA LEU A 36 12.40 -9.02 4.64
C LEU A 36 13.47 -9.19 5.70
N LEU A 37 14.72 -9.30 5.25
CA LEU A 37 15.88 -9.41 6.12
C LEU A 37 16.66 -8.09 6.14
N PRO A 38 17.18 -7.65 7.29
CA PRO A 38 18.09 -6.52 7.32
C PRO A 38 19.35 -6.85 6.50
N ARG A 39 19.78 -5.92 5.64
CA ARG A 39 21.06 -6.07 4.93
C ARG A 39 22.18 -5.62 5.87
N ALA A 40 23.11 -6.52 6.17
CA ALA A 40 24.29 -6.17 6.96
C ALA A 40 25.07 -5.06 6.27
N VAL A 41 25.47 -4.05 7.04
CA VAL A 41 26.41 -3.01 6.62
C VAL A 41 27.78 -3.64 6.79
N ASP A 42 28.28 -4.28 5.75
CA ASP A 42 29.69 -4.67 5.72
C ASP A 42 30.51 -3.38 5.82
N GLY A 43 31.51 -3.34 6.72
CA GLY A 43 32.24 -2.17 7.20
C GLY A 43 33.01 -1.33 6.16
N ASN A 44 32.67 -1.48 4.89
CA ASN A 44 33.03 -0.60 3.80
C ASN A 44 32.05 0.59 3.82
N GLU A 45 32.58 1.80 3.90
CA GLU A 45 31.84 3.08 4.02
C GLU A 45 30.76 3.35 2.96
N GLN A 46 30.63 2.49 1.93
CA GLN A 46 29.63 2.64 0.85
C GLN A 46 28.42 1.70 0.97
N SER A 47 28.28 0.90 2.03
CA SER A 47 27.10 0.06 2.23
C SER A 47 25.89 0.88 2.70
N THR A 48 24.99 1.27 1.79
CA THR A 48 23.71 1.92 2.15
C THR A 48 22.85 0.97 3.01
N PRO A 49 22.29 1.42 4.14
CA PRO A 49 21.32 0.64 4.92
C PRO A 49 20.15 0.20 4.04
N GLY A 50 19.70 -1.05 4.18
CA GLY A 50 18.62 -1.56 3.34
C GLY A 50 18.06 -2.89 3.83
N SER A 51 17.10 -3.41 3.07
CA SER A 51 16.50 -4.73 3.31
C SER A 51 16.71 -5.64 2.11
N LYS A 52 16.90 -6.94 2.37
CA LYS A 52 16.88 -8.00 1.36
C LYS A 52 15.50 -8.65 1.38
N LEU A 53 14.79 -8.59 0.25
CA LEU A 53 13.53 -9.30 0.06
C LEU A 53 13.80 -10.68 -0.53
N ILE A 54 13.29 -11.72 0.12
CA ILE A 54 13.26 -13.09 -0.39
C ILE A 54 11.81 -13.41 -0.75
N TYR A 55 11.56 -13.71 -2.03
CA TYR A 55 10.26 -14.11 -2.54
C TYR A 55 10.35 -15.57 -3.01
N GLU A 56 9.80 -16.48 -2.21
CA GLU A 56 9.82 -17.91 -2.47
C GLU A 56 8.46 -18.39 -2.94
N VAL A 57 8.46 -19.16 -4.03
CA VAL A 57 7.27 -19.80 -4.57
C VAL A 57 7.54 -21.29 -4.73
N THR A 58 6.75 -22.11 -4.07
CA THR A 58 6.76 -23.56 -4.23
C THR A 58 5.44 -23.99 -4.85
N ALA A 59 5.49 -24.73 -5.94
CA ALA A 59 4.31 -25.26 -6.60
C ALA A 59 4.44 -26.77 -6.75
N THR A 60 3.41 -27.49 -6.28
CA THR A 60 3.35 -28.95 -6.38
C THR A 60 2.50 -29.32 -7.60
N PRO A 61 3.07 -30.06 -8.58
CA PRO A 61 2.30 -30.53 -9.73
C PRO A 61 1.27 -31.56 -9.29
N LYS A 62 0.06 -31.47 -9.86
CA LYS A 62 -0.99 -32.48 -9.67
C LYS A 62 -0.93 -33.56 -10.77
N ASN A 63 -0.62 -33.14 -12.00
CA ASN A 63 -0.68 -33.96 -13.21
C ASN A 63 0.57 -33.72 -14.10
N VAL A 64 0.76 -34.53 -15.15
CA VAL A 64 1.84 -34.37 -16.15
C VAL A 64 1.81 -32.99 -16.83
N ILE A 65 0.62 -32.45 -17.08
CA ILE A 65 0.46 -31.07 -17.57
C ILE A 65 1.11 -30.07 -16.60
N GLY A 66 0.94 -30.27 -15.29
CA GLY A 66 1.56 -29.44 -14.26
C GLY A 66 3.09 -29.56 -14.26
N LEU A 67 3.63 -30.77 -14.41
CA LEU A 67 5.09 -30.98 -14.47
C LEU A 67 5.76 -30.17 -15.60
N LEU A 68 5.07 -29.98 -16.73
CA LEU A 68 5.58 -29.19 -17.86
C LEU A 68 5.25 -27.70 -17.74
N ALA A 69 4.01 -27.37 -17.35
CA ALA A 69 3.54 -25.98 -17.35
C ALA A 69 4.11 -25.16 -16.18
N ILE A 70 4.33 -25.76 -15.00
CA ILE A 70 4.79 -25.04 -13.79
C ILE A 70 6.18 -24.43 -13.98
N PRO A 71 7.22 -25.14 -14.44
CA PRO A 71 8.55 -24.55 -14.62
C PRO A 71 8.56 -23.38 -15.60
N ILE A 72 7.75 -23.46 -16.67
CA ILE A 72 7.62 -22.38 -17.67
C ILE A 72 6.87 -21.20 -17.07
N GLN A 73 5.66 -21.44 -16.55
CA GLN A 73 4.80 -20.36 -16.09
C GLN A 73 5.35 -19.69 -14.84
N ILE A 74 5.71 -20.46 -13.81
CA ILE A 74 6.18 -19.92 -12.53
C ILE A 74 7.67 -19.61 -12.60
N GLY A 75 8.48 -20.59 -13.01
CA GLY A 75 9.93 -20.49 -13.00
C GLY A 75 10.49 -19.48 -14.00
N LEU A 76 9.80 -19.22 -15.11
CA LEU A 76 10.28 -18.32 -16.15
C LEU A 76 9.45 -17.04 -16.27
N VAL A 77 8.15 -17.16 -16.54
CA VAL A 77 7.29 -16.00 -16.82
C VAL A 77 7.01 -15.19 -15.55
N SER A 78 6.46 -15.84 -14.52
CA SER A 78 6.16 -15.18 -13.25
C SER A 78 7.44 -14.67 -12.57
N ALA A 79 8.51 -15.47 -12.53
CA ALA A 79 9.79 -15.05 -11.96
C ALA A 79 10.33 -13.75 -12.59
N ARG A 80 10.26 -13.62 -13.92
CA ARG A 80 10.66 -12.39 -14.63
C ARG A 80 9.78 -11.20 -14.29
N ASN A 81 8.46 -11.40 -14.26
CA ASN A 81 7.52 -10.34 -13.92
C ASN A 81 7.69 -9.87 -12.47
N PHE A 82 7.78 -10.79 -11.51
CA PHE A 82 8.07 -10.47 -10.11
C PHE A 82 9.41 -9.76 -9.95
N ALA A 83 10.46 -10.23 -10.61
CA ALA A 83 11.76 -9.58 -10.55
C ALA A 83 11.72 -8.16 -11.12
N ARG A 84 10.93 -7.90 -12.18
CA ARG A 84 10.71 -6.56 -12.72
C ARG A 84 10.01 -5.67 -11.69
N THR A 85 8.91 -6.15 -11.12
CA THR A 85 8.15 -5.41 -10.10
C THR A 85 9.00 -5.10 -8.87
N ILE A 86 9.71 -6.09 -8.31
CA ILE A 86 10.56 -5.91 -7.13
C ILE A 86 11.68 -4.89 -7.40
N ARG A 87 12.29 -4.89 -8.60
CA ARG A 87 13.27 -3.87 -8.98
C ARG A 87 12.68 -2.46 -9.03
N GLU A 88 11.43 -2.32 -9.46
CA GLU A 88 10.76 -1.03 -9.45
C GLU A 88 10.55 -0.54 -8.01
N TYR A 89 10.07 -1.42 -7.12
CA TYR A 89 9.96 -1.10 -5.69
C TYR A 89 11.31 -0.73 -5.05
N ASP A 90 12.40 -1.43 -5.41
CA ASP A 90 13.75 -1.11 -4.94
C ASP A 90 14.22 0.27 -5.43
N ARG A 91 13.91 0.62 -6.68
CA ARG A 91 14.19 1.96 -7.22
C ARG A 91 13.44 3.06 -6.48
N LEU A 92 12.14 2.86 -6.24
CA LEU A 92 11.31 3.81 -5.49
C LEU A 92 11.84 3.98 -4.05
N ALA A 93 12.13 2.87 -3.37
CA ALA A 93 12.62 2.88 -2.00
C ALA A 93 13.94 3.65 -1.84
N ARG A 94 14.88 3.53 -2.80
CA ARG A 94 16.14 4.30 -2.80
C ARG A 94 15.94 5.81 -2.85
N HIS A 95 14.85 6.28 -3.44
CA HIS A 95 14.53 7.70 -3.52
C HIS A 95 13.61 8.17 -2.37
N GLY A 96 13.40 7.35 -1.34
CA GLY A 96 12.45 7.62 -0.27
C GLY A 96 11.01 7.71 -0.78
N ARG A 97 10.74 7.15 -1.96
CA ARG A 97 9.42 7.10 -2.58
C ARG A 97 8.78 5.74 -2.32
N THR A 98 7.49 5.75 -2.09
CA THR A 98 6.66 4.56 -2.05
C THR A 98 5.84 4.52 -3.36
N VAL A 99 5.29 3.36 -3.74
CA VAL A 99 4.26 3.32 -4.82
C VAL A 99 3.08 4.23 -4.46
N ALA A 100 2.83 4.40 -3.17
CA ALA A 100 1.92 5.40 -2.62
C ALA A 100 2.31 6.86 -2.96
N ASN A 101 3.60 7.20 -3.05
CA ASN A 101 4.04 8.53 -3.51
C ASN A 101 3.95 8.71 -5.03
N GLU A 102 3.74 7.63 -5.79
CA GLU A 102 3.47 7.69 -7.23
C GLU A 102 1.97 7.56 -7.56
N SER A 103 1.09 7.72 -6.56
CA SER A 103 -0.36 7.62 -6.75
C SER A 103 -0.81 8.42 -7.98
N LYS A 104 -1.37 7.67 -8.94
CA LYS A 104 -2.21 8.18 -10.03
C LYS A 104 -3.18 9.22 -9.47
N GLN A 105 -3.51 10.23 -10.29
CA GLN A 105 -4.64 11.11 -10.05
C GLN A 105 -5.84 10.29 -9.57
N VAL A 106 -6.39 10.65 -8.41
CA VAL A 106 -7.59 10.01 -7.88
C VAL A 106 -8.72 10.19 -8.89
N GLU A 107 -9.27 9.08 -9.39
CA GLU A 107 -10.47 9.11 -10.23
C GLU A 107 -11.69 9.34 -9.34
N PHE A 108 -12.14 10.58 -9.25
CA PHE A 108 -13.40 10.91 -8.58
C PHE A 108 -14.58 10.32 -9.34
N ALA A 109 -15.59 9.84 -8.61
CA ALA A 109 -16.91 9.63 -9.18
C ALA A 109 -17.44 10.93 -9.79
N SER A 110 -18.39 10.84 -10.74
CA SER A 110 -18.97 12.02 -11.38
C SER A 110 -19.52 13.01 -10.34
N GLY A 111 -19.07 14.27 -10.42
CA GLY A 111 -19.41 15.34 -9.47
C GLY A 111 -18.77 15.21 -8.07
N GLY A 112 -17.88 14.22 -7.85
CA GLY A 112 -17.19 14.02 -6.58
C GLY A 112 -16.24 15.17 -6.23
N ARG A 113 -15.51 15.67 -7.23
CA ARG A 113 -14.61 16.82 -7.05
C ARG A 113 -15.36 18.10 -6.71
N ASP A 114 -16.44 18.40 -7.44
CA ASP A 114 -17.27 19.58 -7.17
C ASP A 114 -17.90 19.52 -5.77
N ARG A 115 -18.31 18.33 -5.34
CA ARG A 115 -18.81 18.11 -3.98
C ARG A 115 -17.72 18.37 -2.93
N LEU A 116 -16.51 17.87 -3.15
CA LEU A 116 -15.38 18.10 -2.25
C LEU A 116 -15.08 19.59 -2.11
N LEU A 117 -15.04 20.32 -3.23
CA LEU A 117 -14.82 21.76 -3.25
C LEU A 117 -15.92 22.52 -2.49
N ALA A 118 -17.19 22.24 -2.77
CA ALA A 118 -18.32 22.86 -2.08
C ALA A 118 -18.32 22.61 -0.56
N LEU A 119 -17.92 21.41 -0.13
CA LEU A 119 -17.78 21.10 1.30
C LEU A 119 -16.58 21.80 1.93
N SER A 120 -15.49 21.97 1.18
CA SER A 120 -14.29 22.68 1.64
C SER A 120 -14.57 24.18 1.84
N GLU A 121 -15.28 24.83 0.91
CA GLU A 121 -15.73 26.21 1.03
C GLU A 121 -16.63 26.40 2.26
N LYS A 122 -17.55 25.47 2.50
CA LYS A 122 -18.41 25.48 3.69
C LYS A 122 -17.60 25.37 4.99
N LEU A 123 -16.54 24.56 5.01
CA LEU A 123 -15.65 24.48 6.18
C LEU A 123 -14.94 25.80 6.45
N VAL A 124 -14.41 26.45 5.41
CA VAL A 124 -13.76 27.76 5.55
C VAL A 124 -14.75 28.80 6.06
N ALA A 125 -15.97 28.84 5.50
CA ALA A 125 -17.04 29.74 5.95
C ALA A 125 -17.45 29.53 7.42
N LEU A 126 -17.26 28.33 7.98
CA LEU A 126 -17.47 28.02 9.40
C LEU A 126 -16.28 28.44 10.31
N GLY A 127 -15.33 29.22 9.79
CA GLY A 127 -14.19 29.74 10.52
C GLY A 127 -13.07 28.71 10.72
N ASN A 128 -12.93 27.74 9.81
CA ASN A 128 -11.73 26.91 9.77
C ASN A 128 -10.62 27.63 9.02
N ASP A 129 -9.38 27.34 9.42
CA ASP A 129 -8.18 27.83 8.75
C ASP A 129 -8.17 27.34 7.29
N GLU A 130 -8.20 28.29 6.36
CA GLU A 130 -8.25 28.05 4.92
C GLU A 130 -7.04 27.25 4.43
N GLU A 131 -5.86 27.50 4.99
CA GLU A 131 -4.65 26.79 4.61
C GLU A 131 -4.72 25.32 5.06
N LEU A 132 -5.26 25.04 6.25
CA LEU A 132 -5.46 23.67 6.73
C LEU A 132 -6.53 22.92 5.91
N VAL A 133 -7.59 23.60 5.49
CA VAL A 133 -8.62 23.01 4.63
C VAL A 133 -8.04 22.69 3.25
N SER A 134 -7.26 23.61 2.67
CA SER A 134 -6.59 23.40 1.39
C SER A 134 -5.61 22.22 1.43
N LEU A 135 -4.77 22.13 2.46
CA LEU A 135 -3.87 20.99 2.66
C LEU A 135 -4.62 19.66 2.81
N LEU A 136 -5.79 19.67 3.46
CA LEU A 136 -6.62 18.48 3.59
C LEU A 136 -7.22 18.06 2.25
N VAL A 137 -7.73 19.01 1.45
CA VAL A 137 -8.27 18.74 0.11
C VAL A 137 -7.17 18.17 -0.78
N ASP A 138 -6.00 18.80 -0.83
CA ASP A 138 -4.84 18.31 -1.59
C ASP A 138 -4.46 16.88 -1.19
N HIS A 139 -4.47 16.59 0.12
CA HIS A 139 -4.20 15.25 0.61
C HIS A 139 -5.24 14.22 0.16
N VAL A 140 -6.53 14.57 0.15
CA VAL A 140 -7.61 13.69 -0.33
C VAL A 140 -7.52 13.49 -1.85
N GLU A 141 -7.13 14.52 -2.61
CA GLU A 141 -7.03 14.45 -4.07
C GLU A 141 -5.78 13.68 -4.55
N ASN A 142 -4.67 13.75 -3.82
CA ASN A 142 -3.37 13.33 -4.34
C ASN A 142 -2.65 12.24 -3.55
N ALA A 143 -3.04 11.97 -2.30
CA ALA A 143 -2.40 10.91 -1.52
C ALA A 143 -2.89 9.51 -1.92
N ASP A 144 -2.10 8.50 -1.57
CA ASP A 144 -2.49 7.11 -1.81
C ASP A 144 -3.66 6.67 -0.94
N GLU A 145 -4.36 5.65 -1.42
CA GLU A 145 -5.53 5.06 -0.77
C GLU A 145 -5.26 4.68 0.70
N PHE A 146 -4.09 4.13 1.03
CA PHE A 146 -3.79 3.75 2.41
C PHE A 146 -3.55 4.97 3.30
N SER A 147 -2.88 6.02 2.80
CA SER A 147 -2.69 7.28 3.53
C SER A 147 -4.01 7.98 3.80
N VAL A 148 -4.93 8.02 2.83
CA VAL A 148 -6.26 8.62 3.01
C VAL A 148 -7.13 7.76 3.94
N ALA A 149 -7.19 6.44 3.72
CA ALA A 149 -8.01 5.52 4.51
C ALA A 149 -7.55 5.40 5.98
N ARG A 150 -6.25 5.60 6.25
CA ARG A 150 -5.67 5.56 7.60
C ARG A 150 -5.01 6.88 7.97
N MET A 151 -5.74 7.96 7.77
CA MET A 151 -5.28 9.30 8.08
C MET A 151 -4.90 9.44 9.56
N ARG A 152 -3.70 9.95 9.84
CA ARG A 152 -3.21 10.23 11.19
C ARG A 152 -2.99 11.73 11.36
N PRO A 153 -3.95 12.48 11.93
CA PRO A 153 -3.89 13.94 11.98
C PRO A 153 -2.59 14.49 12.60
N TYR A 154 -2.05 13.83 13.63
CA TYR A 154 -0.80 14.28 14.25
C TYR A 154 0.46 14.00 13.43
N GLU A 155 0.45 12.97 12.57
CA GLU A 155 1.55 12.72 11.64
C GLU A 155 1.52 13.72 10.50
N LEU A 156 0.33 13.97 9.93
CA LEU A 156 0.13 15.00 8.91
C LEU A 156 0.50 16.39 9.41
N ALA A 157 0.13 16.74 10.65
CA ALA A 157 0.48 18.02 11.24
C ALA A 157 2.00 18.23 11.29
N ARG A 158 2.78 17.17 11.61
CA ARG A 158 4.24 17.24 11.57
C ARG A 158 4.76 17.38 10.14
N ARG A 159 4.23 16.60 9.20
CA ARG A 159 4.62 16.64 7.78
C ARG A 159 4.39 18.02 7.16
N TRP A 160 3.28 18.67 7.51
CA TRP A 160 2.90 19.98 6.99
C TRP A 160 3.39 21.14 7.84
N HIS A 161 4.13 20.88 8.92
CA HIS A 161 4.61 21.91 9.85
C HIS A 161 3.47 22.79 10.42
N LYS A 162 2.33 22.15 10.76
CA LYS A 162 1.12 22.80 11.30
C LYS A 162 0.83 22.41 12.76
N PRO A 163 0.09 23.24 13.51
CA PRO A 163 -0.27 22.92 14.89
C PRO A 163 -1.13 21.65 14.99
N ARG A 164 -0.69 20.68 15.80
CA ARG A 164 -1.34 19.35 15.95
C ARG A 164 -2.82 19.45 16.31
N ARG A 165 -3.18 20.35 17.24
CA ARG A 165 -4.57 20.56 17.68
C ARG A 165 -5.43 21.22 16.60
N ALA A 166 -4.85 22.14 15.83
CA ALA A 166 -5.57 22.82 14.77
C ALA A 166 -5.96 21.82 13.67
N LEU A 167 -4.99 21.02 13.19
CA LEU A 167 -5.28 20.02 12.17
C LEU A 167 -6.27 18.95 12.66
N LEU A 168 -6.15 18.47 13.90
CA LEU A 168 -7.13 17.54 14.46
C LEU A 168 -8.54 18.15 14.48
N SER A 169 -8.68 19.41 14.92
CA SER A 169 -9.97 20.10 14.92
C SER A 169 -10.53 20.23 13.49
N THR A 170 -9.70 20.56 12.51
CA THR A 170 -10.09 20.61 11.10
C THR A 170 -10.57 19.25 10.61
N CYS A 171 -9.85 18.16 10.88
CA CYS A 171 -10.26 16.80 10.51
C CYS A 171 -11.61 16.43 11.14
N LEU A 172 -11.82 16.72 12.43
CA LEU A 172 -13.09 16.42 13.12
C LEU A 172 -14.27 17.22 12.56
N ARG A 173 -14.04 18.49 12.21
CA ARG A 173 -15.06 19.32 11.55
C ARG A 173 -15.31 18.86 10.12
N ALA A 174 -14.28 18.40 9.41
CA ALA A 174 -14.40 17.79 8.09
C ALA A 174 -15.20 16.49 8.13
N THR A 175 -15.11 15.72 9.21
CA THR A 175 -16.03 14.59 9.45
C THR A 175 -17.48 15.05 9.54
N ARG A 176 -17.75 16.10 10.33
CA ARG A 176 -19.12 16.66 10.43
C ARG A 176 -19.63 17.26 9.13
N ALA A 177 -18.73 17.77 8.28
CA ALA A 177 -19.07 18.30 6.96
C ALA A 177 -19.32 17.20 5.93
N GLY A 178 -18.95 15.94 6.21
CA GLY A 178 -19.09 14.81 5.28
C GLY A 178 -17.95 14.69 4.27
N ILE A 179 -16.79 15.30 4.55
CA ILE A 179 -15.56 15.09 3.75
C ILE A 179 -14.84 13.82 4.20
N LEU A 180 -14.84 13.54 5.51
CA LEU A 180 -14.16 12.39 6.11
C LEU A 180 -15.16 11.54 6.89
N ASP A 181 -14.84 10.27 7.09
CA ASP A 181 -15.53 9.41 8.05
C ASP A 181 -14.60 9.06 9.22
N LEU A 182 -15.11 9.14 10.44
CA LEU A 182 -14.37 8.74 11.64
C LEU A 182 -14.62 7.26 11.91
N GLN A 183 -13.56 6.45 11.85
CA GLN A 183 -13.60 5.03 12.17
C GLN A 183 -12.64 4.69 13.30
N TRP A 184 -13.10 3.84 14.22
CA TRP A 184 -12.27 3.27 15.28
C TRP A 184 -11.77 1.90 14.82
N ASN A 185 -10.46 1.77 14.61
CA ASN A 185 -9.83 0.48 14.38
C ASN A 185 -9.43 -0.10 15.74
N LEU A 186 -10.11 -1.16 16.18
CA LEU A 186 -9.76 -2.00 17.33
C LEU A 186 -8.61 -2.96 17.00
#